data_AF-A0A8X7Y0W1-F1
#
_entry.id   AF-A0A8X7Y0W1-F1
#
_cell.length_a   1.000
_cell.length_b   1.000
_cell.length_c   1.000
_cell.angle_alpha   90.00
_cell.angle_beta   90.00
_cell.angle_gamma   90.00
#
_symmetry.space_group_name_H-M   'P 1'
#
loop_
_entity.id
_entity.type
_entity.pdbx_description
1 polymer ?
#
loop_
_entity_poly.entity_id
_entity_poly.type
_entity_poly.pdbx_seq_one_letter_code
_entity_poly.pdbx_strand_id
1 'polypeptide(L)'
;MAKRYGACMDVIESDHKPVRCKFHVQVAHVDRSVRRQEFGEVIRFNEKVRSILEQLRCVPETTVSTNNIRLQSQDTVILRITNKDVKEKAVFRIVCAGVCTVNEDEDESTYHSRGSYGFPRWLEVTPAAGIIKQDHFVDILVHHEEFHSLEEHFDGIPQNWWCEDTRDKEAMLSVNIQGSNATEIQSHQIIVRHCYSAKTVRIDSISNNSRKGQGGSVHRCDLRQQSGSSDAVDDFRDF
;
A
#
# COMPACT_ATOMS: atom_id res chain seq x y z
N MET A 1 -46.61 20.08 -0.67
CA MET A 1 -47.91 19.40 -0.91
C MET A 1 -47.67 18.28 -1.92
N ALA A 2 -47.63 17.02 -1.48
CA ALA A 2 -47.44 15.87 -2.38
C ALA A 2 -48.82 15.39 -2.88
N LYS A 3 -49.02 15.34 -4.21
CA LYS A 3 -50.23 14.75 -4.81
C LYS A 3 -50.00 13.26 -5.05
N ARG A 4 -50.93 12.43 -4.56
CA ARG A 4 -51.02 10.98 -4.83
C ARG A 4 -51.22 10.72 -6.32
N TYR A 5 -50.45 9.79 -6.88
CA TYR A 5 -50.72 9.21 -8.20
C TYR A 5 -51.68 8.03 -8.02
N GLY A 6 -52.94 8.20 -8.43
CA GLY A 6 -53.88 7.08 -8.59
C GLY A 6 -53.70 6.51 -9.99
N ALA A 7 -52.91 5.44 -10.12
CA ALA A 7 -52.90 4.63 -11.33
C ALA A 7 -53.99 3.57 -11.18
N CYS A 8 -55.18 3.83 -11.72
CA CYS A 8 -56.21 2.81 -11.91
C CYS A 8 -56.18 2.38 -13.38
N MET A 9 -55.94 1.09 -13.63
CA MET A 9 -56.10 0.49 -14.95
C MET A 9 -57.14 -0.62 -14.81
N ASP A 10 -58.39 -0.31 -15.14
CA ASP A 10 -59.44 -1.32 -15.29
C ASP A 10 -59.25 -1.98 -16.67
N VAL A 11 -58.68 -3.18 -16.68
CA VAL A 11 -58.46 -3.96 -17.89
C VAL A 11 -59.74 -4.74 -18.21
N ILE A 12 -60.45 -4.31 -19.23
CA ILE A 12 -61.59 -5.04 -19.82
C ILE A 12 -61.14 -5.59 -21.16
N GLU A 13 -60.84 -6.89 -21.15
CA GLU A 13 -60.62 -7.81 -22.29
C GLU A 13 -59.56 -7.43 -23.35
N SER A 14 -58.58 -8.32 -23.45
CA SER A 14 -57.41 -8.23 -24.33
C SER A 14 -57.75 -8.61 -25.77
N ASP A 15 -57.97 -7.63 -26.64
CA ASP A 15 -57.70 -7.76 -28.08
C ASP A 15 -56.26 -7.28 -28.34
N HIS A 16 -55.52 -7.95 -29.23
CA HIS A 16 -54.09 -7.79 -29.51
C HIS A 16 -53.72 -6.46 -30.20
N LYS A 17 -54.35 -5.35 -29.83
CA LYS A 17 -54.02 -4.00 -30.28
C LYS A 17 -53.21 -3.27 -29.20
N PRO A 18 -52.13 -2.58 -29.55
CA PRO A 18 -51.33 -1.85 -28.57
C PRO A 18 -52.18 -0.79 -27.86
N VAL A 19 -52.38 -0.98 -26.55
CA VAL A 19 -53.10 -0.02 -25.70
C VAL A 19 -52.20 1.19 -25.49
N ARG A 20 -52.62 2.36 -25.98
CA ARG A 20 -51.88 3.62 -25.80
C ARG A 20 -52.31 4.26 -24.48
N CYS A 21 -51.50 4.11 -23.43
CA CYS A 21 -51.69 4.83 -22.17
C CYS A 21 -51.10 6.25 -22.28
N LYS A 22 -51.90 7.29 -22.02
CA LYS A 22 -51.45 8.68 -21.92
C LYS A 22 -51.39 9.10 -20.46
N PHE A 23 -50.19 9.36 -19.96
CA PHE A 23 -49.99 9.87 -18.61
C PHE A 23 -49.90 11.40 -18.64
N HIS A 24 -50.71 12.07 -17.82
CA HIS A 24 -50.58 13.49 -17.57
C HIS A 24 -49.63 13.70 -16.37
N VAL A 25 -48.36 13.92 -16.64
CA VAL A 25 -47.33 14.14 -15.60
C VAL A 25 -46.93 15.61 -15.58
N GLN A 26 -46.95 16.21 -14.39
CA GLN A 26 -46.39 17.54 -14.16
C GLN A 26 -44.97 17.38 -13.60
N VAL A 27 -43.96 17.61 -14.44
CA VAL A 27 -42.55 17.50 -14.07
C VAL A 27 -42.05 18.88 -13.64
N ALA A 28 -41.79 19.06 -12.34
CA ALA A 28 -41.15 20.27 -11.86
C ALA A 28 -39.65 20.24 -12.21
N HIS A 29 -39.21 21.19 -13.02
CA HIS A 29 -37.80 21.38 -13.33
C HIS A 29 -37.21 22.39 -12.34
N VAL A 30 -36.19 21.98 -11.60
CA VAL A 30 -35.46 22.88 -10.71
C VAL A 30 -34.09 23.11 -11.30
N ASP A 31 -33.75 24.37 -11.53
CA ASP A 31 -32.43 24.78 -11.97
C ASP A 31 -31.39 24.42 -10.90
N ARG A 32 -30.49 23.50 -11.26
CA ARG A 32 -29.44 23.02 -10.34
C ARG A 32 -28.40 24.10 -10.06
N SER A 33 -28.14 25.00 -10.99
CA SER A 33 -27.18 26.09 -10.85
C SER A 33 -27.69 27.11 -9.85
N VAL A 34 -28.95 27.54 -10.00
CA VAL A 34 -29.61 28.44 -9.04
C VAL A 34 -29.64 27.80 -7.64
N ARG A 35 -30.03 26.53 -7.54
CA ARG A 35 -30.02 25.82 -6.25
C ARG A 35 -28.62 25.78 -5.61
N ARG A 36 -27.58 25.52 -6.40
CA ARG A 36 -26.19 25.47 -5.92
C ARG A 36 -25.70 26.84 -5.45
N GLN A 37 -26.09 27.90 -6.16
CA GLN A 37 -25.78 29.27 -5.76
C GLN A 37 -26.44 29.63 -4.43
N GLU A 38 -27.75 29.48 -4.31
CA GLU A 38 -28.50 29.75 -3.07
C GLU A 38 -27.93 28.96 -1.87
N PHE A 39 -27.57 27.69 -2.09
CA PHE A 39 -26.94 26.87 -1.06
C PHE A 39 -25.55 27.40 -0.66
N GLY A 40 -24.76 27.85 -1.63
CA GLY A 40 -23.45 28.47 -1.39
C GLY A 40 -23.57 29.77 -0.59
N GLU A 41 -24.58 30.59 -0.89
CA GLU A 41 -24.87 31.81 -0.14
C GLU A 41 -25.22 31.49 1.32
N VAL A 42 -26.08 30.49 1.57
CA VAL A 42 -26.41 30.04 2.94
C VAL A 42 -25.15 29.58 3.68
N ILE A 43 -24.31 28.75 3.05
CA ILE A 43 -23.04 28.30 3.68
C ILE A 43 -22.11 29.48 4.00
N ARG A 44 -22.06 30.49 3.13
CA ARG A 44 -21.12 31.61 3.27
C ARG A 44 -21.56 32.65 4.29
N PHE A 45 -22.87 32.93 4.38
CA PHE A 45 -23.39 34.05 5.14
C PHE A 45 -24.16 33.67 6.40
N ASN A 46 -24.66 32.43 6.51
CA ASN A 46 -25.35 32.00 7.72
C ASN A 46 -24.34 31.61 8.81
N GLU A 47 -24.26 32.43 9.87
CA GLU A 47 -23.31 32.23 10.97
C GLU A 47 -23.50 30.90 11.70
N LYS A 48 -24.75 30.47 11.92
CA LYS A 48 -25.05 29.18 12.57
C LYS A 48 -24.53 28.01 11.74
N VAL A 49 -24.76 28.04 10.42
CA VAL A 49 -24.27 27.01 9.50
C VAL A 49 -22.74 26.99 9.50
N ARG A 50 -22.09 28.15 9.43
CA ARG A 50 -20.63 28.25 9.48
C ARG A 50 -20.04 27.73 10.78
N SER A 51 -20.63 28.09 11.91
CA SER A 51 -20.18 27.62 13.22
C SER A 51 -20.27 26.10 13.32
N ILE A 52 -21.36 25.50 12.84
CA ILE A 52 -21.50 24.04 12.78
C ILE A 52 -20.44 23.43 11.85
N LEU A 53 -20.25 23.98 10.65
CA LEU A 53 -19.24 23.47 9.71
C LEU A 53 -17.83 23.53 10.30
N GLU A 54 -17.49 24.60 11.01
CA GLU A 54 -16.18 24.74 11.64
C GLU A 54 -15.98 23.71 12.76
N GLN A 55 -17.02 23.45 13.57
CA GLN A 55 -16.99 22.38 14.58
C GLN A 55 -16.81 20.98 13.96
N LEU A 56 -17.30 20.77 12.73
CA LEU A 56 -17.14 19.51 12.01
C LEU A 56 -15.78 19.38 11.31
N ARG A 57 -14.89 20.37 11.37
CA ARG A 57 -13.53 20.27 10.78
C ARG A 57 -12.51 19.62 11.71
N CYS A 58 -12.89 19.29 12.94
CA CYS A 58 -11.95 18.73 13.90
C CYS A 58 -11.64 17.26 13.59
N VAL A 59 -10.39 16.97 13.19
CA VAL A 59 -9.85 15.62 13.11
C VAL A 59 -9.18 15.25 14.44
N PRO A 60 -9.44 14.06 15.00
CA PRO A 60 -8.81 13.61 16.24
C PRO A 60 -7.28 13.57 16.12
N GLU A 61 -6.58 13.95 17.18
CA GLU A 61 -5.12 13.83 17.22
C GLU A 61 -4.71 12.34 17.21
N THR A 62 -4.02 11.91 16.16
CA THR A 62 -3.60 10.51 16.02
C THR A 62 -2.13 10.38 15.63
N THR A 63 -1.54 9.23 15.96
CA THR A 63 -0.17 8.89 15.56
C THR A 63 -0.06 7.47 15.01
N VAL A 64 0.81 7.31 14.03
CA VAL A 64 1.14 6.02 13.38
C VAL A 64 2.56 5.62 13.79
N SER A 65 2.79 4.34 14.10
CA SER A 65 4.08 3.87 14.65
C SER A 65 5.26 3.95 13.70
N THR A 66 5.03 3.89 12.39
CA THR A 66 6.07 3.96 11.37
C THR A 66 5.51 4.45 10.02
N ASN A 67 6.39 5.03 9.20
CA ASN A 67 6.10 5.41 7.82
C ASN A 67 6.73 4.43 6.80
N ASN A 68 7.49 3.44 7.28
CA ASN A 68 8.16 2.45 6.44
C ASN A 68 8.03 1.06 7.05
N ILE A 69 7.70 0.07 6.23
CA ILE A 69 7.60 -1.34 6.59
C ILE A 69 8.44 -2.13 5.60
N ARG A 70 9.30 -3.01 6.11
CA ARG A 70 10.03 -3.99 5.32
C ARG A 70 9.51 -5.37 5.67
N LEU A 71 9.07 -6.10 4.66
CA LEU A 71 8.57 -7.46 4.79
C LEU A 71 9.54 -8.44 4.12
N GLN A 72 9.81 -9.55 4.78
CA GLN A 72 10.35 -10.75 4.14
C GLN A 72 9.21 -11.67 3.67
N SER A 73 9.54 -12.75 2.98
CA SER A 73 8.55 -13.74 2.56
C SER A 73 7.84 -14.36 3.77
N GLN A 74 6.51 -14.36 3.74
CA GLN A 74 5.63 -14.84 4.82
C GLN A 74 5.76 -14.06 6.15
N ASP A 75 6.34 -12.86 6.11
CA ASP A 75 6.52 -12.01 7.29
C ASP A 75 5.24 -11.23 7.64
N THR A 76 5.08 -10.90 8.92
CA THR A 76 3.98 -10.09 9.44
C THR A 76 4.51 -9.01 10.36
N VAL A 77 4.28 -7.75 10.00
CA VAL A 77 4.66 -6.58 10.81
C VAL A 77 3.42 -5.96 11.43
N ILE A 78 3.54 -5.50 12.68
CA ILE A 78 2.49 -4.77 13.39
C ILE A 78 2.65 -3.27 13.15
N LEU A 79 1.65 -2.68 12.51
CA LEU A 79 1.46 -1.24 12.41
C LEU A 79 0.48 -0.79 13.52
N ARG A 80 0.90 0.16 14.36
CA ARG A 80 0.04 0.68 15.44
C ARG A 80 -0.46 2.07 15.10
N ILE A 81 -1.77 2.26 15.19
CA ILE A 81 -2.42 3.58 15.16
C ILE A 81 -2.91 3.90 16.56
N THR A 82 -2.52 5.05 17.09
CA THR A 82 -2.92 5.53 18.42
C THR A 82 -3.79 6.77 18.28
N ASN A 83 -4.96 6.75 18.90
CA ASN A 83 -5.81 7.93 19.07
C ASN A 83 -5.45 8.61 20.38
N LYS A 84 -4.87 9.81 20.31
CA LYS A 84 -4.50 10.64 21.47
C LYS A 84 -5.64 11.55 21.90
N ASP A 85 -6.70 11.65 21.11
CA ASP A 85 -7.86 12.46 21.46
C ASP A 85 -8.62 11.81 22.63
N VAL A 86 -8.92 12.62 23.64
CA VAL A 86 -9.63 12.20 24.86
C VAL A 86 -11.14 12.37 24.76
N LYS A 87 -11.63 13.08 23.74
CA LYS A 87 -13.04 13.43 23.54
C LYS A 87 -13.65 12.63 22.41
N GLU A 88 -12.96 12.54 21.28
CA GLU A 88 -13.50 12.00 20.04
C GLU A 88 -12.92 10.64 19.66
N LYS A 89 -13.74 9.80 19.05
CA LYS A 89 -13.29 8.53 18.45
C LYS A 89 -12.68 8.82 17.09
N ALA A 90 -11.59 8.12 16.77
CA ALA A 90 -11.00 8.13 15.44
C ALA A 90 -11.55 6.97 14.60
N VAL A 91 -11.94 7.26 13.36
CA VAL A 91 -12.27 6.26 12.36
C VAL A 91 -11.11 6.22 11.37
N PHE A 92 -10.55 5.03 11.15
CA PHE A 92 -9.45 4.85 10.21
C PHE A 92 -9.85 3.97 9.04
N ARG A 93 -9.21 4.22 7.90
CA ARG A 93 -9.25 3.38 6.69
C ARG A 93 -7.89 3.39 6.02
N ILE A 94 -7.34 2.23 5.78
CA ILE A 94 -6.10 2.01 5.03
C ILE A 94 -6.47 1.66 3.59
N VAL A 95 -5.85 2.35 2.65
CA VAL A 95 -5.99 2.10 1.21
C VAL A 95 -4.62 2.01 0.55
N CYS A 96 -4.52 1.26 -0.54
CA CYS A 96 -3.33 1.26 -1.40
C CYS A 96 -3.42 2.43 -2.38
N ALA A 97 -2.55 3.42 -2.22
CA ALA A 97 -2.51 4.61 -3.08
C ALA A 97 -1.71 4.37 -4.38
N GLY A 98 -0.70 3.49 -4.34
CA GLY A 98 0.10 3.13 -5.50
C GLY A 98 0.99 1.92 -5.27
N VAL A 99 1.51 1.36 -6.34
CA VAL A 99 2.49 0.26 -6.30
C VAL A 99 3.62 0.54 -7.28
N CYS A 100 4.81 0.01 -6.97
CA CYS A 100 5.99 0.09 -7.81
C CYS A 100 6.72 -1.26 -7.75
N THR A 101 7.24 -1.72 -8.88
CA THR A 101 8.25 -2.79 -8.92
C THR A 101 9.61 -2.13 -8.95
N VAL A 102 10.44 -2.39 -7.93
CA VAL A 102 11.75 -1.75 -7.85
C VAL A 102 12.65 -2.36 -8.94
N ASN A 103 13.00 -1.55 -9.94
CA ASN A 103 14.04 -1.89 -10.91
C ASN A 103 15.38 -1.34 -10.39
N GLU A 104 16.46 -2.11 -10.46
CA GLU A 104 17.78 -1.69 -9.94
C GLU A 104 18.39 -0.50 -10.72
N ASP A 105 17.85 -0.16 -11.89
CA ASP A 105 18.41 0.82 -12.84
C ASP A 105 17.71 2.20 -12.84
N GLU A 106 16.68 2.42 -12.01
CA GLU A 106 15.93 3.70 -11.96
C GLU A 106 16.11 4.40 -10.60
N ASP A 107 16.66 5.61 -10.63
CA ASP A 107 16.92 6.44 -9.44
C ASP A 107 15.63 6.93 -8.74
N GLU A 108 14.47 6.87 -9.40
CA GLU A 108 13.17 7.27 -8.84
C GLU A 108 12.11 6.17 -9.01
N SER A 109 11.54 5.71 -7.88
CA SER A 109 10.43 4.76 -7.88
C SER A 109 9.16 5.39 -8.46
N THR A 110 8.82 5.03 -9.69
CA THR A 110 7.56 5.49 -10.31
C THR A 110 6.39 4.68 -9.77
N TYR A 111 5.54 5.29 -8.94
CA TYR A 111 4.32 4.64 -8.45
C TYR A 111 3.21 4.73 -9.48
N HIS A 112 2.65 3.57 -9.84
CA HIS A 112 1.43 3.52 -10.64
C HIS A 112 0.21 3.56 -9.72
N SER A 113 -0.71 4.48 -10.00
CA SER A 113 -1.98 4.58 -9.26
C SER A 113 -2.78 3.30 -9.47
N ARG A 114 -3.04 2.56 -8.39
CA ARG A 114 -4.10 1.54 -8.41
C ARG A 114 -5.40 2.27 -8.20
N GLY A 115 -6.20 2.44 -9.24
CA GLY A 115 -7.55 2.99 -9.11
C GLY A 115 -8.34 2.16 -8.12
N SER A 116 -8.50 2.64 -6.88
CA SER A 116 -9.38 2.21 -5.77
C SER A 116 -9.64 0.72 -5.46
N TYR A 117 -9.09 -0.27 -6.17
CA TYR A 117 -9.46 -1.67 -6.01
C TYR A 117 -8.37 -2.46 -5.27
N GLY A 118 -8.52 -2.48 -3.94
CA GLY A 118 -7.86 -3.41 -3.01
C GLY A 118 -6.33 -3.29 -2.89
N PHE A 119 -5.78 -4.09 -1.99
CA PHE A 119 -4.34 -4.26 -1.81
C PHE A 119 -3.73 -5.11 -2.93
N PRO A 120 -2.41 -4.99 -3.21
CA PRO A 120 -1.75 -5.90 -4.12
C PRO A 120 -1.83 -7.34 -3.62
N ARG A 121 -1.82 -8.31 -4.54
CA ARG A 121 -2.04 -9.73 -4.21
C ARG A 121 -1.10 -10.20 -3.10
N TRP A 122 0.16 -9.79 -3.16
CA TRP A 122 1.20 -10.15 -2.19
C TRP A 122 1.06 -9.49 -0.81
N LEU A 123 0.12 -8.56 -0.60
CA LEU A 123 0.01 -7.77 0.63
C LEU A 123 -1.37 -7.91 1.26
N GLU A 124 -1.41 -8.45 2.47
CA GLU A 124 -2.60 -8.45 3.32
C GLU A 124 -2.48 -7.37 4.41
N VAL A 125 -3.58 -6.65 4.66
CA VAL A 125 -3.69 -5.65 5.73
C VAL A 125 -4.96 -5.90 6.53
N THR A 126 -4.82 -6.27 7.80
CA THR A 126 -5.94 -6.69 8.65
C THR A 126 -5.82 -6.11 10.07
N PRO A 127 -6.80 -5.32 10.57
CA PRO A 127 -7.95 -4.78 9.85
C PRO A 127 -7.56 -3.58 8.95
N ALA A 128 -8.15 -3.49 7.76
CA ALA A 128 -7.96 -2.34 6.86
C ALA A 128 -8.80 -1.11 7.24
N ALA A 129 -9.81 -1.25 8.11
CA ALA A 129 -10.61 -0.14 8.58
C ALA A 129 -11.22 -0.44 9.95
N GLY A 130 -11.50 0.60 10.73
CA GLY A 130 -12.07 0.42 12.06
C GLY A 130 -12.24 1.71 12.83
N ILE A 131 -12.60 1.56 14.11
CA ILE A 131 -12.83 2.66 15.04
C ILE A 131 -11.89 2.49 16.23
N ILE A 132 -11.17 3.55 16.58
CA ILE A 132 -10.29 3.63 17.74
C ILE A 132 -10.98 4.52 18.78
N LYS A 133 -11.15 4.00 19.99
CA LYS A 133 -11.72 4.77 21.11
C LYS A 133 -10.76 5.88 21.52
N GLN A 134 -11.25 6.78 22.36
CA GLN A 134 -10.46 7.84 22.98
C GLN A 134 -9.30 7.24 23.76
N ASP A 135 -8.10 7.81 23.63
CA ASP A 135 -6.89 7.35 24.33
C ASP A 135 -6.62 5.84 24.20
N HIS A 136 -6.92 5.28 23.02
CA HIS A 136 -6.71 3.86 22.71
C HIS A 136 -5.87 3.72 21.45
N PHE A 137 -5.38 2.51 21.22
CA PHE A 137 -4.69 2.14 20.00
C PHE A 137 -5.32 0.90 19.36
N VAL A 138 -4.98 0.69 18.09
CA VAL A 138 -5.27 -0.54 17.36
C VAL A 138 -3.98 -1.04 16.71
N ASP A 139 -3.79 -2.35 16.79
CA ASP A 139 -2.72 -3.05 16.08
C ASP A 139 -3.26 -3.60 14.76
N ILE A 140 -2.52 -3.34 13.70
CA ILE A 140 -2.85 -3.71 12.33
C ILE A 140 -1.75 -4.62 11.83
N LEU A 141 -2.15 -5.80 11.36
CA LEU A 141 -1.25 -6.77 10.76
C LEU A 141 -1.02 -6.40 9.31
N VAL A 142 0.23 -6.27 8.93
CA VAL A 142 0.68 -6.07 7.55
C VAL A 142 1.49 -7.30 7.18
N HIS A 143 0.92 -8.17 6.35
CA HIS A 143 1.44 -9.50 6.04
C HIS A 143 1.81 -9.63 4.56
N HIS A 144 2.93 -10.28 4.28
CA HIS A 144 3.29 -10.69 2.92
C HIS A 144 2.73 -12.08 2.60
N GLU A 145 1.78 -12.15 1.67
CA GLU A 145 1.21 -13.39 1.16
C GLU A 145 2.04 -13.93 -0.01
N GLU A 146 2.47 -15.19 0.06
CA GLU A 146 3.30 -15.84 -0.96
C GLU A 146 2.44 -16.77 -1.84
N PHE A 147 2.19 -16.35 -3.09
CA PHE A 147 1.50 -17.19 -4.07
C PHE A 147 2.51 -17.99 -4.88
N HIS A 148 2.93 -19.13 -4.37
CA HIS A 148 3.52 -20.15 -5.26
C HIS A 148 2.38 -20.80 -6.02
N SER A 149 2.13 -20.40 -7.27
CA SER A 149 1.27 -21.18 -8.16
C SER A 149 1.93 -22.54 -8.40
N LEU A 150 1.54 -23.53 -7.61
CA LEU A 150 1.94 -24.93 -7.75
C LEU A 150 1.40 -25.57 -9.06
N GLU A 151 0.75 -24.80 -9.94
CA GLU A 151 0.05 -25.29 -11.13
C GLU A 151 0.88 -25.26 -12.43
N GLU A 152 2.11 -24.70 -12.44
CA GLU A 152 2.98 -24.69 -13.64
C GLU A 152 4.11 -25.74 -13.63
N HIS A 153 3.96 -26.84 -12.88
CA HIS A 153 4.87 -28.00 -13.00
C HIS A 153 4.42 -28.98 -14.09
N PHE A 154 4.24 -28.49 -15.33
CA PHE A 154 4.13 -29.38 -16.50
C PHE A 154 5.37 -29.25 -17.39
N ASP A 155 6.02 -30.40 -17.58
CA ASP A 155 7.08 -30.71 -18.54
C ASP A 155 8.47 -30.05 -18.33
N GLY A 156 9.13 -30.41 -17.22
CA GLY A 156 10.58 -30.67 -17.18
C GLY A 156 11.57 -29.53 -17.50
N ILE A 157 11.11 -28.34 -17.86
CA ILE A 157 11.92 -27.16 -18.13
C ILE A 157 11.60 -26.15 -17.03
N PRO A 158 12.55 -25.79 -16.15
CA PRO A 158 12.31 -24.72 -15.22
C PRO A 158 12.12 -23.44 -16.05
N GLN A 159 10.92 -22.84 -16.04
CA GLN A 159 10.73 -21.48 -16.52
C GLN A 159 11.21 -20.50 -15.44
N ASN A 160 12.51 -20.50 -15.19
CA ASN A 160 13.19 -19.53 -14.37
C ASN A 160 13.78 -18.44 -15.27
N TRP A 161 13.01 -17.37 -15.53
CA TRP A 161 13.58 -16.02 -15.65
C TRP A 161 12.60 -14.84 -15.67
N TRP A 162 11.28 -15.05 -15.70
CA TRP A 162 10.30 -13.96 -15.83
C TRP A 162 9.16 -14.07 -14.81
N CYS A 163 9.42 -14.65 -13.64
CA CYS A 163 8.45 -14.65 -12.56
C CYS A 163 8.53 -13.29 -11.84
N GLU A 164 7.48 -12.47 -11.97
CA GLU A 164 7.30 -11.20 -11.25
C GLU A 164 7.40 -11.37 -9.72
N ASP A 165 7.38 -12.61 -9.23
CA ASP A 165 7.44 -12.98 -7.82
C ASP A 165 8.82 -12.97 -7.15
N THR A 166 9.92 -12.94 -7.93
CA THR A 166 11.28 -12.87 -7.35
C THR A 166 11.85 -11.45 -7.27
N ARG A 167 11.07 -10.42 -7.59
CA ARG A 167 11.52 -9.01 -7.55
C ARG A 167 11.15 -8.34 -6.23
N ASP A 168 11.92 -7.30 -5.90
CA ASP A 168 11.55 -6.36 -4.84
C ASP A 168 10.26 -5.63 -5.25
N LYS A 169 9.26 -5.66 -4.36
CA LYS A 169 7.94 -5.08 -4.59
C LYS A 169 7.71 -3.97 -3.58
N GLU A 170 7.07 -2.89 -4.01
CA GLU A 170 6.74 -1.77 -3.14
C GLU A 170 5.28 -1.34 -3.29
N ALA A 171 4.65 -1.00 -2.18
CA ALA A 171 3.30 -0.46 -2.11
C ALA A 171 3.25 0.76 -1.20
N MET A 172 2.60 1.83 -1.67
CA MET A 172 2.31 3.01 -0.87
C MET A 172 0.91 2.87 -0.28
N LEU A 173 0.83 2.73 1.04
CA LEU A 173 -0.41 2.74 1.80
C LEU A 173 -0.72 4.17 2.27
N SER A 174 -2.00 4.53 2.24
CA SER A 174 -2.53 5.76 2.85
C SER A 174 -3.45 5.39 4.00
N VAL A 175 -3.06 5.75 5.22
CA VAL A 175 -3.88 5.65 6.43
C VAL A 175 -4.71 6.93 6.55
N ASN A 176 -5.99 6.83 6.21
CA ASN A 176 -6.93 7.93 6.24
C ASN A 176 -7.67 7.91 7.58
N ILE A 177 -7.62 9.01 8.32
CA ILE A 177 -8.16 9.15 9.66
C ILE A 177 -9.15 10.30 9.68
N GLN A 178 -10.32 10.07 10.27
CA GLN A 178 -11.36 11.09 10.42
C GLN A 178 -12.02 10.98 11.80
N GLY A 179 -12.56 12.08 12.30
CA GLY A 179 -13.47 12.07 13.44
C GLY A 179 -14.82 11.47 13.07
N SER A 180 -15.61 11.08 14.06
CA SER A 180 -16.93 10.45 13.84
C SER A 180 -17.89 11.34 13.04
N ASN A 181 -17.82 12.67 13.26
CA ASN A 181 -18.63 13.67 12.57
C ASN A 181 -17.77 14.61 11.71
N ALA A 182 -16.49 14.29 11.52
CA ALA A 182 -15.58 15.20 10.86
C ALA A 182 -15.77 15.18 9.34
N THR A 183 -15.71 16.35 8.70
CA THR A 183 -15.69 16.48 7.24
C THR A 183 -14.28 16.40 6.65
N GLU A 184 -13.27 16.55 7.50
CA GLU A 184 -11.87 16.50 7.11
C GLU A 184 -11.26 15.13 7.40
N ILE A 185 -10.28 14.76 6.57
CA ILE A 185 -9.55 13.50 6.64
C ILE A 185 -8.07 13.85 6.72
N GLN A 186 -7.39 13.31 7.74
CA GLN A 186 -5.94 13.33 7.84
C GLN A 186 -5.38 12.04 7.22
N SER A 187 -4.42 12.17 6.31
CA SER A 187 -3.80 11.02 5.61
C SER A 187 -2.32 10.88 6.00
N HIS A 188 -1.93 9.68 6.43
CA HIS A 188 -0.53 9.32 6.67
C HIS A 188 -0.07 8.32 5.62
N GLN A 189 1.08 8.57 5.00
CA GLN A 189 1.66 7.69 3.99
C GLN A 189 2.63 6.70 4.63
N ILE A 190 2.53 5.44 4.21
CA ILE A 190 3.41 4.35 4.64
C ILE A 190 3.91 3.63 3.39
N ILE A 191 5.23 3.46 3.29
CA ILE A 191 5.86 2.66 2.24
C ILE A 191 6.06 1.24 2.76
N VAL A 192 5.54 0.25 2.04
CA VAL A 192 5.72 -1.17 2.34
C VAL A 192 6.58 -1.78 1.25
N ARG A 193 7.76 -2.28 1.61
CA ARG A 193 8.69 -2.93 0.70
C ARG A 193 8.84 -4.40 1.05
N HIS A 194 8.62 -5.28 0.09
CA HIS A 194 9.04 -6.67 0.15
C HIS A 194 10.42 -6.80 -0.50
N CYS A 195 11.39 -7.31 0.26
CA CYS A 195 12.72 -7.63 -0.27
C CYS A 195 12.85 -9.13 -0.44
N TYR A 196 13.03 -9.59 -1.68
CA TYR A 196 13.22 -11.02 -1.93
C TYR A 196 14.63 -11.43 -1.48
N SER A 197 14.71 -12.14 -0.35
CA SER A 197 15.95 -12.74 0.10
C SER A 197 16.03 -14.17 -0.45
N ALA A 198 16.86 -14.39 -1.47
CA ALA A 198 17.25 -15.73 -1.86
C ALA A 198 18.00 -16.36 -0.69
N LYS A 199 17.27 -17.06 0.20
CA LYS A 199 17.89 -18.00 1.13
C LYS A 199 18.61 -19.02 0.26
N THR A 200 19.92 -18.84 0.11
CA THR A 200 20.79 -19.86 -0.45
C THR A 200 20.66 -21.06 0.47
N VAL A 201 19.81 -22.02 0.08
CA VAL A 201 19.97 -23.39 0.55
C VAL A 201 21.36 -23.77 0.06
N ARG A 202 22.35 -23.63 0.93
CA ARG A 202 23.69 -24.16 0.71
C ARG A 202 23.53 -25.66 0.63
N ILE A 203 23.27 -26.15 -0.59
CA ILE A 203 23.58 -27.52 -0.93
C ILE A 203 25.10 -27.53 -0.94
N ASP A 204 25.68 -27.93 0.20
CA ASP A 204 27.07 -28.35 0.25
C ASP A 204 27.18 -29.58 -0.66
N SER A 205 27.37 -29.35 -1.95
CA SER A 205 27.74 -30.39 -2.90
C SER A 205 29.19 -30.75 -2.61
N ILE A 206 29.31 -31.77 -1.78
CA ILE A 206 30.48 -32.62 -1.54
C ILE A 206 31.35 -32.65 -2.81
N SER A 207 32.51 -32.00 -2.73
CA SER A 207 33.52 -32.04 -3.79
C SER A 207 34.11 -33.44 -3.83
N ASN A 208 33.60 -34.26 -4.75
CA ASN A 208 34.11 -35.58 -5.02
C ASN A 208 35.51 -35.48 -5.63
N ASN A 209 36.50 -35.80 -4.82
CA ASN A 209 37.90 -35.84 -5.18
C ASN A 209 38.19 -37.18 -5.89
N SER A 210 38.20 -37.20 -7.22
CA SER A 210 38.71 -38.33 -8.01
C SER A 210 40.03 -37.95 -8.70
N ARG A 211 41.07 -38.73 -8.37
CA ARG A 211 42.45 -38.58 -8.83
C ARG A 211 42.69 -39.23 -10.19
N LYS A 212 43.76 -38.74 -10.84
CA LYS A 212 44.64 -39.30 -11.91
C LYS A 212 44.35 -38.79 -13.33
N GLY A 213 45.31 -38.27 -14.11
CA GLY A 213 46.73 -38.06 -13.83
C GLY A 213 47.53 -37.46 -15.00
N GLN A 214 48.74 -37.00 -14.63
CA GLN A 214 50.04 -36.95 -15.35
C GLN A 214 50.33 -36.02 -16.54
N GLY A 215 51.52 -35.39 -16.40
CA GLY A 215 52.30 -34.61 -17.39
C GLY A 215 52.42 -33.16 -16.94
N GLY A 216 53.48 -32.64 -16.33
CA GLY A 216 54.90 -32.97 -16.35
C GLY A 216 55.68 -31.74 -16.84
N SER A 217 56.06 -30.84 -15.94
CA SER A 217 57.15 -29.87 -16.16
C SER A 217 57.66 -29.37 -14.82
N VAL A 218 58.95 -29.61 -14.61
CA VAL A 218 59.75 -29.39 -13.41
C VAL A 218 60.41 -28.02 -13.52
N HIS A 219 60.47 -27.25 -12.42
CA HIS A 219 61.65 -26.53 -11.91
C HIS A 219 61.22 -25.69 -10.69
N ARG A 220 61.36 -26.24 -9.47
CA ARG A 220 62.52 -26.18 -8.55
C ARG A 220 62.50 -24.92 -7.69
N CYS A 221 62.04 -25.09 -6.45
CA CYS A 221 62.20 -24.16 -5.34
C CYS A 221 63.66 -24.14 -4.87
N ASP A 222 64.15 -22.99 -4.43
CA ASP A 222 65.14 -22.94 -3.35
C ASP A 222 64.96 -21.69 -2.49
N LEU A 223 65.06 -21.94 -1.19
CA LEU A 223 64.93 -21.07 -0.02
C LEU A 223 66.31 -20.47 0.33
N ARG A 224 66.38 -19.18 0.76
CA ARG A 224 67.41 -18.52 1.63
C ARG A 224 67.32 -16.99 1.42
N GLN A 225 67.54 -16.07 2.36
CA GLN A 225 67.84 -16.03 3.79
C GLN A 225 67.64 -14.57 4.23
N GLN A 226 67.37 -14.33 5.52
CA GLN A 226 67.37 -13.03 6.17
C GLN A 226 68.74 -12.36 6.14
N SER A 227 68.78 -11.01 6.12
CA SER A 227 69.74 -10.18 6.87
C SER A 227 69.25 -8.73 6.86
N GLY A 228 69.12 -8.14 8.06
CA GLY A 228 68.85 -6.72 8.22
C GLY A 228 70.13 -5.88 8.18
N SER A 229 69.96 -4.57 8.05
CA SER A 229 70.94 -3.58 8.50
C SER A 229 70.18 -2.31 8.86
N SER A 230 70.34 -1.88 10.11
CA SER A 230 70.04 -0.53 10.55
C SER A 230 71.05 0.44 9.95
N ASP A 231 70.64 1.68 9.69
CA ASP A 231 71.45 2.83 10.08
C ASP A 231 70.57 4.06 10.28
N ALA A 232 70.88 4.75 11.37
CA ALA A 232 70.20 5.93 11.89
C ALA A 232 70.70 7.20 11.18
N VAL A 233 69.81 8.18 10.98
CA VAL A 233 70.12 9.59 11.27
C VAL A 233 68.82 10.28 11.70
N ASP A 234 68.87 10.80 12.91
CA ASP A 234 67.94 11.74 13.53
C ASP A 234 68.60 13.13 13.38
N ASP A 235 67.92 14.13 12.82
CA ASP A 235 68.08 15.52 13.27
C ASP A 235 66.97 16.47 12.74
N PHE A 236 66.24 17.00 13.73
CA PHE A 236 65.44 18.22 13.86
C PHE A 236 65.49 19.31 12.77
N ARG A 237 64.32 19.97 12.52
CA ARG A 237 63.94 21.26 13.19
C ARG A 237 62.61 21.84 12.69
N ASP A 238 61.81 22.18 13.69
CA ASP A 238 60.74 23.18 13.87
C ASP A 238 60.54 24.26 12.79
N PHE A 239 59.28 24.48 12.36
CA PHE A 239 58.34 25.48 12.90
C PHE A 239 56.89 25.10 12.52
#